data_AF-A0A511ACE6-F1
#
_entry.id   AF-A0A511ACE6-F1
#
_cell.length_a   1.000
_cell.length_b   1.000
_cell.length_c   1.000
_cell.angle_alpha   90.00
_cell.angle_beta   90.00
_cell.angle_gamma   90.00
#
_symmetry.space_group_name_H-M   'P 1'
#
loop_
_entity.id
_entity.type
_entity.pdbx_description
1 polymer ?
#
loop_
_entity_poly.entity_id
_entity_poly.type
_entity_poly.pdbx_seq_one_letter_code
_entity_poly.pdbx_strand_id
1 'polypeptide(L)'
;MRLSGRFVRVFQWIAPVLLPALVVFGRGILGAPMGWMTLIALFASPVVIIAMYFAPIIVLFDRDAKAARSTRLFYDIASWVTWGALLVMMFTLEDGGDAPPFGSVISTWGWTSSEVSSGIFVVALIVAFLGWVGTITTAIIGVVLSRSAHYAPRG
;
A
#
# COMPACT_ATOMS: atom_id res chain seq x y z
N MET A 1 -11.32 15.67 -6.67
CA MET A 1 -10.64 16.37 -5.55
C MET A 1 -9.16 16.52 -5.89
N ARG A 2 -8.66 17.76 -6.05
CA ARG A 2 -7.22 18.02 -6.28
C ARG A 2 -6.51 18.09 -4.92
N LEU A 3 -6.38 16.97 -4.21
CA LEU A 3 -5.38 16.89 -3.15
C LEU A 3 -4.04 17.23 -3.82
N SER A 4 -3.42 18.31 -3.35
CA SER A 4 -2.30 18.92 -4.07
C SER A 4 -1.24 17.86 -4.37
N GLY A 5 -0.67 17.84 -5.57
CA GLY A 5 0.38 16.87 -5.93
C GLY A 5 1.63 16.93 -5.01
N ARG A 6 1.70 17.91 -4.11
CA ARG A 6 2.66 17.97 -2.99
C ARG A 6 2.32 16.96 -1.90
N PHE A 7 1.05 16.82 -1.51
CA PHE A 7 0.62 15.89 -0.48
C PHE A 7 0.97 14.45 -0.87
N VAL A 8 0.52 14.03 -2.06
CA VAL A 8 0.78 12.68 -2.57
C VAL A 8 2.27 12.39 -2.66
N ARG A 9 3.09 13.35 -3.09
CA ARG A 9 4.56 13.21 -3.14
C ARG A 9 5.19 13.00 -1.76
N VAL A 10 4.74 13.73 -0.73
CA VAL A 10 5.27 13.56 0.63
C VAL A 10 4.79 12.23 1.22
N PHE A 11 3.52 11.90 1.04
CA PHE A 11 2.94 10.66 1.53
C PHE A 11 3.55 9.43 0.86
N GLN A 12 3.96 9.50 -0.41
CA GLN A 12 4.66 8.39 -1.08
C GLN A 12 5.99 8.01 -0.41
N TRP A 13 6.61 8.90 0.38
CA TRP A 13 7.81 8.56 1.13
C TRP A 13 7.51 7.98 2.51
N ILE A 14 6.44 8.44 3.14
CA ILE A 14 6.06 8.03 4.50
C ILE A 14 5.23 6.74 4.47
N ALA A 15 4.27 6.64 3.55
CA ALA A 15 3.30 5.55 3.47
C ALA A 15 3.94 4.16 3.31
N PRO A 16 5.00 3.94 2.50
CA PRO A 16 5.67 2.64 2.41
C PRO A 16 6.22 2.13 3.73
N VAL A 17 6.54 3.00 4.69
CA VAL A 17 7.01 2.62 6.03
C VAL A 17 5.85 2.58 7.01
N LEU A 18 5.06 3.65 7.04
CA LEU A 18 4.00 3.84 8.02
C LEU A 18 2.87 2.81 7.84
N LEU A 19 2.44 2.52 6.61
CA LEU A 19 1.30 1.63 6.39
C LEU A 19 1.61 0.16 6.70
N PRO A 20 2.73 -0.43 6.25
CA PRO A 20 3.12 -1.76 6.71
C PRO A 20 3.31 -1.80 8.22
N ALA A 21 3.97 -0.80 8.81
CA ALA A 21 4.10 -0.72 10.27
C ALA A 21 2.74 -0.66 10.97
N LEU A 22 1.77 0.06 10.43
CA LEU A 22 0.40 0.09 10.96
C LEU A 22 -0.30 -1.26 10.80
N VAL A 23 -0.15 -1.97 9.69
CA VAL A 23 -0.70 -3.34 9.55
C VAL A 23 -0.17 -4.27 10.64
N VAL A 24 1.11 -4.14 11.00
CA VAL A 24 1.74 -4.97 12.05
C VAL A 24 1.35 -4.52 13.47
N PHE A 25 1.61 -3.26 13.79
CA PHE A 25 1.55 -2.72 15.15
C PHE A 25 0.25 -1.99 15.46
N GLY A 26 -0.48 -1.55 14.44
CA GLY A 26 -1.73 -0.80 14.57
C GLY A 26 -2.78 -1.58 15.35
N ARG A 27 -2.82 -2.92 15.19
CA ARG A 27 -3.72 -3.77 15.99
C ARG A 27 -3.47 -3.64 17.50
N GLY A 28 -2.20 -3.62 17.92
CA GLY A 28 -1.83 -3.48 19.34
C GLY A 28 -2.14 -2.09 19.87
N ILE A 29 -1.93 -1.05 19.06
CA ILE A 29 -2.30 0.33 19.39
C ILE A 29 -3.82 0.45 19.59
N LEU A 30 -4.61 -0.32 18.83
CA LEU A 30 -6.08 -0.31 18.86
C LEU A 30 -6.68 -1.33 19.87
N GLY A 31 -5.84 -1.94 20.71
CA GLY A 31 -6.26 -2.81 21.80
C GLY A 31 -6.53 -4.27 21.42
N ALA A 32 -6.23 -4.68 20.19
CA ALA A 32 -6.30 -6.08 19.79
C ALA A 32 -5.04 -6.83 20.25
N PRO A 33 -5.15 -8.12 20.64
CA PRO A 33 -4.00 -8.92 21.04
C PRO A 33 -2.96 -9.01 19.92
N MET A 34 -1.69 -9.03 20.31
CA MET A 34 -0.56 -9.26 19.42
C MET A 34 0.02 -10.65 19.69
N GLY A 35 0.07 -11.48 18.67
CA GLY A 35 0.60 -12.84 18.69
C GLY A 35 1.72 -13.03 17.66
N TRP A 36 1.80 -14.25 17.12
CA TRP A 36 2.88 -14.67 16.23
C TRP A 36 2.91 -13.92 14.89
N MET A 37 1.77 -13.41 14.42
CA MET A 37 1.74 -12.60 13.19
C MET A 37 2.59 -11.34 13.31
N THR A 38 2.72 -10.79 14.52
CA THR A 38 3.60 -9.64 14.77
C THR A 38 5.05 -9.96 14.45
N LEU A 39 5.54 -11.12 14.89
CA LEU A 39 6.93 -11.54 14.67
C LEU A 39 7.18 -11.78 13.18
N ILE A 40 6.29 -12.52 12.52
CA ILE A 40 6.37 -12.75 11.07
C ILE A 40 6.41 -11.40 10.33
N ALA A 41 5.50 -10.50 10.68
CA ALA A 41 5.40 -9.24 9.99
C ALA A 41 6.56 -8.28 10.33
N LEU A 42 7.15 -8.37 11.53
CA LEU A 42 8.39 -7.67 11.86
C LEU A 42 9.52 -8.04 10.90
N PHE A 43 9.73 -9.34 10.64
CA PHE A 43 10.77 -9.81 9.73
C PHE A 43 10.42 -9.66 8.24
N ALA A 44 9.15 -9.75 7.87
CA ALA A 44 8.70 -9.56 6.50
C ALA A 44 8.58 -8.07 6.11
N SER A 45 8.37 -7.18 7.08
CA SER A 45 8.13 -5.75 6.82
C SER A 45 9.26 -5.07 6.05
N PRO A 46 10.57 -5.30 6.29
CA PRO A 46 11.62 -4.66 5.50
C PRO A 46 11.51 -5.00 4.01
N VAL A 47 11.17 -6.25 3.68
CA VAL A 47 10.99 -6.69 2.29
C VAL A 47 9.80 -5.98 1.65
N VAL A 48 8.67 -5.92 2.37
CA VAL A 48 7.45 -5.23 1.88
C VAL A 48 7.69 -3.72 1.73
N ILE A 49 8.36 -3.09 2.70
CA ILE A 49 8.72 -1.67 2.66
C ILE A 49 9.59 -1.38 1.43
N ILE A 50 10.64 -2.18 1.20
CA ILE A 50 11.52 -2.05 0.03
C ILE A 50 10.70 -2.23 -1.26
N ALA A 51 9.83 -3.24 -1.33
CA ALA A 51 8.96 -3.48 -2.48
C ALA A 51 8.01 -2.30 -2.76
N MET A 52 7.44 -1.69 -1.72
CA MET A 52 6.57 -0.51 -1.85
C MET A 52 7.30 0.74 -2.33
N TYR A 53 8.62 0.85 -2.09
CA TYR A 53 9.43 1.96 -2.58
C TYR A 53 9.77 1.88 -4.08
N PHE A 54 9.58 0.75 -4.75
CA PHE A 54 9.90 0.62 -6.18
C PHE A 54 9.20 1.68 -7.04
N ALA A 55 7.87 1.80 -6.90
CA ALA A 55 7.09 2.72 -7.74
C ALA A 55 7.46 4.21 -7.48
N PRO A 56 7.55 4.70 -6.22
CA PRO A 56 8.03 6.05 -5.94
C PRO A 56 9.43 6.32 -6.47
N ILE A 57 10.37 5.39 -6.35
CA ILE A 57 11.74 5.54 -6.85
C ILE A 57 11.73 5.71 -8.37
N ILE A 58 11.02 4.85 -9.10
CA ILE A 58 10.91 4.94 -10.57
C ILE A 58 10.39 6.32 -10.99
N VAL A 59 9.30 6.80 -10.36
CA VAL A 59 8.69 8.08 -10.70
C VAL A 59 9.53 9.28 -10.26
N LEU A 60 10.27 9.17 -9.17
CA LEU A 60 11.01 10.31 -8.60
C LEU A 60 12.38 10.52 -9.22
N PHE A 61 13.06 9.46 -9.65
CA PHE A 61 14.39 9.59 -10.24
C PHE A 61 14.35 9.83 -11.76
N ASP A 62 13.22 9.57 -12.42
CA ASP A 62 13.04 9.94 -13.84
C ASP A 62 12.62 11.41 -13.99
N ARG A 63 13.58 12.26 -14.36
CA ARG A 63 13.37 13.71 -14.56
C ARG A 63 12.43 13.99 -15.74
N ASP A 64 12.48 13.18 -16.78
CA ASP A 64 11.71 13.38 -18.01
C ASP A 64 10.25 12.97 -17.78
N ALA A 65 10.03 11.81 -17.14
CA ALA A 65 8.68 11.35 -16.79
C ALA A 65 7.97 12.33 -15.83
N LYS A 66 8.73 12.96 -14.91
CA LYS A 66 8.19 14.03 -14.06
C LYS A 66 7.66 15.22 -14.84
N ALA A 67 8.31 15.59 -15.93
CA ALA A 67 7.93 16.72 -16.78
C ALA A 67 6.70 16.37 -17.63
N ALA A 68 6.61 15.14 -18.14
CA ALA A 68 5.54 14.69 -19.03
C ALA A 68 4.16 14.56 -18.35
N ARG A 69 4.11 14.26 -17.03
CA ARG A 69 2.87 14.14 -16.21
C ARG A 69 1.80 13.15 -16.73
N SER A 70 2.08 12.34 -17.75
CA SER A 70 1.09 11.58 -18.53
C SER A 70 0.34 10.51 -17.73
N THR A 71 0.96 9.89 -16.72
CA THR A 71 0.35 8.78 -15.95
C THR A 71 -0.02 9.16 -14.51
N ARG A 72 0.06 10.44 -14.13
CA ARG A 72 -0.11 10.88 -12.73
C ARG A 72 -1.45 10.47 -12.13
N LEU A 73 -2.56 10.61 -12.87
CA LEU A 73 -3.88 10.28 -12.34
C LEU A 73 -4.01 8.80 -11.98
N PHE A 74 -3.60 7.91 -12.89
CA PHE A 74 -3.69 6.46 -12.65
C PHE A 74 -2.75 6.01 -11.54
N TYR A 75 -1.54 6.57 -11.48
CA TYR A 75 -0.61 6.33 -10.39
C TYR A 75 -1.19 6.75 -9.03
N ASP A 76 -1.78 7.95 -8.97
CA ASP A 76 -2.37 8.49 -7.75
C ASP A 76 -3.54 7.60 -7.29
N ILE A 77 -4.43 7.21 -8.21
CA ILE A 77 -5.56 6.31 -7.91
C ILE A 77 -5.05 4.97 -7.38
N ALA A 78 -4.10 4.34 -8.07
CA ALA A 78 -3.52 3.06 -7.64
C ALA A 78 -2.87 3.17 -6.24
N SER A 79 -2.19 4.29 -5.97
CA SER A 79 -1.60 4.57 -4.65
C SER A 79 -2.67 4.67 -3.57
N TRP A 80 -3.75 5.42 -3.81
CA TRP A 80 -4.86 5.54 -2.87
C TRP A 80 -5.55 4.21 -2.61
N VAL A 81 -5.74 3.38 -3.65
CA VAL A 81 -6.31 2.04 -3.52
C VAL A 81 -5.42 1.17 -2.64
N THR A 82 -4.12 1.12 -2.90
CA THR A 82 -3.17 0.38 -2.06
C THR A 82 -3.20 0.88 -0.63
N TRP A 83 -3.19 2.20 -0.40
CA TRP A 83 -3.16 2.75 0.94
C TRP A 83 -4.44 2.45 1.72
N GLY A 84 -5.60 2.63 1.10
CA GLY A 84 -6.89 2.30 1.70
C GLY A 84 -6.98 0.80 2.03
N ALA A 85 -6.53 -0.06 1.13
CA ALA A 85 -6.52 -1.51 1.35
C ALA A 85 -5.61 -1.92 2.52
N LEU A 86 -4.41 -1.33 2.64
CA LEU A 86 -3.53 -1.57 3.79
C LEU A 86 -4.16 -1.10 5.12
N LEU A 87 -4.88 0.03 5.12
CA LEU A 87 -5.61 0.46 6.31
C LEU A 87 -6.73 -0.51 6.68
N VAL A 88 -7.48 -1.04 5.70
CA VAL A 88 -8.48 -2.08 5.96
C VAL A 88 -7.81 -3.33 6.53
N MET A 89 -6.69 -3.77 5.97
CA MET A 89 -5.93 -4.91 6.48
C MET A 89 -5.52 -4.74 7.94
N MET A 90 -5.09 -3.54 8.35
CA MET A 90 -4.77 -3.26 9.77
C MET A 90 -5.94 -3.57 10.70
N PHE A 91 -7.16 -3.25 10.29
CA PHE A 91 -8.36 -3.45 11.10
C PHE A 91 -8.83 -4.91 11.12
N THR A 92 -8.58 -5.65 10.04
CA THR A 92 -9.18 -6.97 9.81
C THR A 92 -8.22 -8.15 9.97
N LEU A 93 -6.92 -7.89 10.12
CA LEU A 93 -5.91 -8.91 10.35
C LEU A 93 -6.22 -9.68 11.64
N GLU A 94 -6.29 -10.99 11.56
CA GLU A 94 -6.40 -11.90 12.71
C GLU A 94 -5.02 -12.40 13.13
N ASP A 95 -4.89 -12.86 14.37
CA ASP A 95 -3.64 -13.46 14.85
C ASP A 95 -3.98 -14.72 15.63
N GLY A 96 -3.20 -15.78 15.50
CA GLY A 96 -3.53 -17.07 16.07
C GLY A 96 -2.46 -18.05 15.64
N GLY A 97 -1.41 -18.17 16.45
CA GLY A 97 -0.42 -19.24 16.26
C GLY A 97 -0.97 -20.53 16.85
N ASP A 98 -0.28 -21.06 17.87
CA ASP A 98 -0.66 -22.32 18.54
C ASP A 98 -1.80 -22.17 19.57
N ALA A 99 -2.34 -20.95 19.73
CA ALA A 99 -3.45 -20.64 20.63
C ALA A 99 -4.74 -20.40 19.82
N PRO A 100 -5.93 -20.46 20.46
CA PRO A 100 -7.18 -20.06 19.80
C PRO A 100 -7.03 -18.69 19.13
N PRO A 101 -7.60 -18.49 17.94
CA PRO A 101 -7.39 -17.27 17.17
C PRO A 101 -7.82 -16.04 17.97
N PHE A 102 -6.87 -15.12 18.16
CA PHE A 102 -7.14 -13.77 18.60
C PHE A 102 -7.87 -13.02 17.49
N GLY A 103 -8.97 -12.38 17.88
CA GLY A 103 -9.76 -11.56 16.97
C GLY A 103 -8.94 -10.42 16.35
N SER A 104 -9.37 -9.96 15.18
CA SER A 104 -8.95 -8.70 14.60
C SER A 104 -9.39 -7.51 15.45
N VAL A 105 -9.00 -6.29 15.07
CA VAL A 105 -9.46 -5.08 15.75
C VAL A 105 -10.98 -4.98 15.70
N ILE A 106 -11.57 -5.20 14.52
CA ILE A 106 -13.02 -5.06 14.35
C ILE A 106 -13.82 -6.15 15.06
N SER A 107 -13.29 -7.38 15.16
CA SER A 107 -13.96 -8.42 15.95
C SER A 107 -13.76 -8.23 17.45
N THR A 108 -12.60 -7.71 17.87
CA THR A 108 -12.35 -7.31 19.27
C THR A 108 -13.30 -6.19 19.72
N TRP A 109 -13.63 -5.26 18.82
CA TRP A 109 -14.64 -4.22 19.09
C TRP A 109 -16.09 -4.71 18.99
N GLY A 110 -16.31 -5.97 18.62
CA GLY A 110 -17.65 -6.56 18.48
C GLY A 110 -18.43 -6.10 17.24
N TRP A 111 -17.76 -5.53 16.23
CA TRP A 111 -18.43 -5.07 15.01
C TRP A 111 -18.71 -6.20 14.01
N THR A 112 -17.88 -7.24 13.99
CA THR A 112 -18.01 -8.38 13.07
C THR A 112 -17.59 -9.68 13.73
N SER A 113 -17.98 -10.83 13.16
CA SER A 113 -17.39 -12.12 13.53
C SER A 113 -15.96 -12.26 12.98
N SER A 114 -15.21 -13.24 13.51
CA SER A 114 -13.85 -13.53 13.04
C SER A 114 -13.84 -14.01 11.59
N GLU A 115 -14.78 -14.86 11.20
CA GLU A 115 -14.88 -15.36 9.82
C GLU A 115 -15.09 -14.23 8.82
N VAL A 116 -15.95 -13.27 9.15
CA VAL A 116 -16.19 -12.08 8.31
C VAL A 116 -14.93 -11.21 8.24
N SER A 117 -14.25 -10.99 9.37
CA SER A 117 -13.01 -10.21 9.40
C SER A 117 -11.91 -10.84 8.55
N SER A 118 -11.71 -12.15 8.67
CA SER A 118 -10.77 -12.92 7.84
C SER A 118 -11.10 -12.81 6.35
N GLY A 119 -12.38 -12.89 5.98
CA GLY A 119 -12.82 -12.68 4.60
C GLY A 119 -12.47 -11.28 4.08
N ILE A 120 -12.73 -10.24 4.87
CA ILE A 120 -12.39 -8.84 4.51
C ILE A 120 -10.87 -8.68 4.36
N PHE A 121 -10.07 -9.30 5.25
CA PHE A 121 -8.61 -9.25 5.17
C PHE A 121 -8.08 -9.81 3.85
N VAL A 122 -8.58 -10.98 3.41
CA VAL A 122 -8.15 -11.61 2.15
C VAL A 122 -8.49 -10.72 0.95
N VAL A 123 -9.70 -10.15 0.91
CA VAL A 123 -10.10 -9.23 -0.16
C VAL A 123 -9.21 -7.98 -0.16
N ALA A 124 -8.97 -7.40 1.01
CA ALA A 124 -8.11 -6.22 1.15
C ALA A 124 -6.66 -6.52 0.73
N LEU A 125 -6.12 -7.70 1.06
CA LEU A 125 -4.80 -8.14 0.62
C LEU A 125 -4.71 -8.21 -0.91
N ILE A 126 -5.70 -8.82 -1.57
CA ILE A 126 -5.76 -8.90 -3.04
C ILE A 126 -5.82 -7.50 -3.66
N VAL A 127 -6.67 -6.62 -3.12
CA VAL A 127 -6.80 -5.23 -3.60
C VAL A 127 -5.51 -4.45 -3.38
N ALA A 128 -4.85 -4.61 -2.23
CA ALA A 128 -3.58 -3.96 -1.93
C ALA A 128 -2.49 -4.40 -2.92
N PHE A 129 -2.40 -5.71 -3.18
CA PHE A 129 -1.45 -6.29 -4.12
C PHE A 129 -1.70 -5.79 -5.56
N LEU A 130 -2.94 -5.86 -6.04
CA LEU A 130 -3.29 -5.37 -7.38
C LEU A 130 -3.07 -3.86 -7.52
N GLY A 131 -3.42 -3.09 -6.49
CA GLY A 131 -3.12 -1.66 -6.44
C GLY A 131 -1.62 -1.40 -6.54
N TRP A 132 -0.80 -2.15 -5.81
CA TRP A 132 0.65 -2.00 -5.82
C TRP A 132 1.23 -2.36 -7.19
N VAL A 133 0.82 -3.47 -7.81
CA VAL A 133 1.18 -3.81 -9.21
C VAL A 133 0.76 -2.68 -10.17
N GLY A 134 -0.42 -2.10 -9.95
CA GLY A 134 -0.91 -0.93 -10.69
C GLY A 134 0.02 0.29 -10.55
N THR A 135 0.51 0.59 -9.35
CA THR A 135 1.46 1.70 -9.14
C THR A 135 2.78 1.48 -9.90
N ILE A 136 3.30 0.26 -9.90
CA ILE A 136 4.52 -0.08 -10.63
C ILE A 136 4.28 0.02 -12.15
N THR A 137 3.19 -0.57 -12.63
CA THR A 137 2.85 -0.57 -14.06
C THR A 137 2.68 0.85 -14.59
N THR A 138 1.94 1.69 -13.87
CA THR A 138 1.72 3.10 -14.25
C THR A 138 3.00 3.94 -14.17
N ALA A 139 3.90 3.63 -13.23
CA ALA A 139 5.22 4.24 -13.16
C ALA A 139 6.07 3.89 -14.41
N ILE A 140 6.13 2.60 -14.76
CA ILE A 140 6.88 2.12 -15.93
C ILE A 140 6.32 2.71 -17.23
N ILE A 141 5.00 2.68 -17.42
CA ILE A 141 4.35 3.28 -18.61
C ILE A 141 4.67 4.77 -18.69
N GLY A 142 4.66 5.49 -17.57
CA GLY A 142 5.02 6.90 -17.52
C GLY A 142 6.43 7.18 -18.03
N VAL A 143 7.39 6.34 -17.64
CA VAL A 143 8.78 6.39 -18.11
C VAL A 143 8.87 6.10 -19.61
N VAL A 144 8.23 5.03 -20.09
CA VAL A 144 8.26 4.64 -21.51
C VAL A 144 7.66 5.74 -22.40
N LEU A 145 6.48 6.24 -22.07
CA LEU A 145 5.81 7.29 -22.85
C LEU A 145 6.62 8.59 -22.89
N SER A 146 7.28 8.95 -21.79
CA SER A 146 8.15 10.14 -21.75
C SER A 146 9.31 10.02 -22.72
N ARG A 147 9.90 8.83 -22.87
CA ARG A 147 11.01 8.59 -23.80
C ARG A 147 10.56 8.65 -25.24
N SER A 148 9.42 8.04 -25.57
CA SER A 148 8.87 8.08 -26.94
C SER A 148 8.57 9.51 -27.40
N ALA A 149 8.08 10.38 -26.50
CA ALA A 149 7.81 11.78 -26.81
C ALA A 149 9.09 12.60 -27.09
N HIS A 150 10.24 12.21 -26.54
CA HIS A 150 11.51 12.91 -26.75
C HIS A 150 12.09 12.69 -28.17
N TYR A 151 11.77 11.56 -28.80
CA TYR A 151 12.27 11.20 -30.14
C TYR A 151 11.33 11.61 -31.29
N ALA A 152 10.18 12.21 -31.00
CA ALA A 152 9.30 12.71 -32.05
C ALA A 152 9.93 13.95 -32.72
N PRO A 153 10.19 13.95 -34.05
CA PRO A 153 10.74 15.10 -34.74
C PRO A 153 9.78 16.29 -34.58
N ARG A 154 10.31 17.42 -34.10
CA ARG A 154 9.57 18.68 -34.05
C ARG A 154 9.42 19.20 -35.48
N GLY A 155 8.30 18.86 -36.11
CA GLY A 155 7.86 19.45 -37.36
C GLY A 155 7.43 20.91 -37.19
#